data_AF-V2QF76-F1
#
_entry.id   AF-V2QF76-F1
#
_cell.length_a   1.000
_cell.length_b   1.000
_cell.length_c   1.000
_cell.angle_alpha   90.00
_cell.angle_beta   90.00
_cell.angle_gamma   90.00
#
_symmetry.space_group_name_H-M   'P 1'
#
loop_
_entity.id
_entity.type
_entity.pdbx_description
1 polymer ?
#
loop_
_entity_poly.entity_id
_entity_poly.type
_entity_poly.pdbx_seq_one_letter_code
_entity_poly.pdbx_strand_id
1 'polypeptide(L)'
;MRILCVECFNQIVNIKKGIAICSCCNAEYNIAEKSTQFKVRLSGGFIKTSLSYDDIVLGIKTGSILAGDYIASVDGPWIHVYDSSFEYYFKKIDEQDNRSGIILYKKKKKKLSVINMLVFLLIISIAINFTLIVLLYMMNSRITNLVGQITGG
;
A
#
# COMPACT_ATOMS: atom_id res chain seq x y z
N MET A 1 -0.05 19.55 14.46
CA MET A 1 -0.69 20.47 13.52
C MET A 1 0.33 21.33 12.79
N ARG A 2 0.80 20.85 11.64
CA ARG A 2 1.54 21.70 10.68
C ARG A 2 0.53 22.32 9.71
N ILE A 3 0.46 23.65 9.72
CA ILE A 3 -0.39 24.44 8.82
C ILE A 3 0.52 25.12 7.81
N LEU A 4 0.19 25.06 6.53
CA LEU A 4 0.93 25.70 5.45
C LEU A 4 0.08 26.75 4.75
N CYS A 5 0.72 27.83 4.32
CA CYS A 5 0.10 28.85 3.50
C CYS A 5 -0.26 28.30 2.12
N VAL A 6 -1.44 28.67 1.62
CA VAL A 6 -1.89 28.25 0.28
C VAL A 6 -1.06 28.88 -0.83
N GLU A 7 -0.65 30.14 -0.63
CA GLU A 7 0.06 30.93 -1.64
C GLU A 7 1.54 30.55 -1.75
N CYS A 8 2.23 30.43 -0.61
CA CYS A 8 3.69 30.28 -0.59
C CYS A 8 4.20 28.99 0.05
N PHE A 9 3.31 28.10 0.51
CA PHE A 9 3.64 26.83 1.18
C PHE A 9 4.50 26.94 2.44
N ASN A 10 4.82 28.16 2.89
CA ASN A 10 5.50 28.35 4.17
C ASN A 10 4.61 27.96 5.33
N GLN A 11 5.25 27.40 6.35
CA GLN A 11 4.58 27.02 7.58
C GLN A 11 4.02 28.26 8.29
N ILE A 12 2.74 28.20 8.63
CA ILE A 12 2.06 29.21 9.44
C ILE A 12 2.19 28.83 10.90
N VAL A 13 2.87 29.68 11.66
CA VAL A 13 3.01 29.55 13.13
C VAL A 13 2.19 30.61 13.88
N ASN A 14 1.80 31.69 13.22
CA ASN A 14 1.07 32.79 13.83
C ASN A 14 -0.44 32.57 13.68
N ILE A 15 -1.06 32.03 14.73
CA ILE A 15 -2.50 31.80 14.81
C ILE A 15 -3.05 32.64 15.97
N LYS A 16 -3.96 33.58 15.68
CA LYS A 16 -4.58 34.47 16.68
C LYS A 16 -6.09 34.44 16.52
N LYS A 17 -6.82 34.10 17.58
CA LYS A 17 -8.30 34.13 17.63
C LYS A 17 -8.99 33.43 16.43
N GLY A 18 -8.43 32.31 15.96
CA GLY A 18 -8.98 31.56 14.82
C GLY A 18 -8.55 32.04 13.43
N ILE A 19 -7.69 33.06 13.34
CA ILE A 19 -7.09 33.55 12.10
C ILE A 19 -5.64 33.08 12.03
N ALA A 20 -5.27 32.42 10.93
CA ALA A 20 -3.90 32.06 10.60
C ALA A 20 -3.31 33.10 9.64
N ILE A 21 -2.17 33.67 9.99
CA ILE A 21 -1.50 34.69 9.18
C ILE A 21 -0.14 34.18 8.74
N CYS A 22 0.09 34.11 7.43
CA CYS A 22 1.38 33.71 6.89
C CYS A 22 2.42 34.82 7.08
N SER A 23 3.52 34.51 7.78
CA SER A 23 4.62 35.46 8.00
C SER A 23 5.43 35.81 6.74
N CYS A 24 5.27 35.06 5.64
CA CYS A 24 6.04 35.27 4.41
C CYS A 24 5.31 36.18 3.42
N CYS A 25 4.02 35.97 3.21
CA CYS A 25 3.23 36.71 2.21
C CYS A 25 2.06 37.50 2.81
N ASN A 26 1.91 37.51 4.14
CA ASN A 26 0.82 38.16 4.87
C ASN A 26 -0.59 37.68 4.49
N ALA A 27 -0.73 36.55 3.79
CA ALA A 27 -2.02 35.94 3.55
C ALA A 27 -2.69 35.55 4.87
N GLU A 28 -3.97 35.87 5.00
CA GLU A 28 -4.78 35.59 6.17
C GLU A 28 -5.82 34.52 5.84
N TYR A 29 -6.03 33.60 6.77
CA TYR A 29 -6.95 32.49 6.62
C TYR A 29 -7.83 32.37 7.86
N ASN A 30 -9.15 32.29 7.65
CA ASN A 30 -10.10 32.08 8.73
C ASN A 30 -10.27 30.57 8.99
N ILE A 31 -9.67 30.07 10.07
CA ILE A 31 -9.74 28.64 10.42
C ILE A 31 -11.01 28.32 11.22
N ALA A 32 -11.65 29.33 11.82
CA ALA A 32 -12.89 29.14 12.58
C ALA A 32 -14.11 28.92 11.67
N GLU A 33 -13.99 29.32 10.40
CA GLU A 33 -15.06 29.22 9.42
C GLU A 33 -15.25 27.79 8.92
N LYS A 34 -16.48 27.29 9.07
CA LYS A 34 -16.85 25.98 8.55
C LYS A 34 -17.15 26.11 7.07
N SER A 35 -16.35 25.44 6.25
CA SER A 35 -16.62 25.34 4.81
C SER A 35 -17.32 24.02 4.48
N THR A 36 -18.18 24.07 3.47
CA THR A 36 -18.85 22.90 2.89
C THR A 36 -18.05 22.29 1.74
N GLN A 37 -17.02 23.00 1.25
CA GLN A 37 -16.18 22.59 0.14
C GLN A 37 -14.70 22.60 0.52
N PHE A 38 -13.97 21.66 -0.07
CA PHE A 38 -12.58 21.40 0.24
C PHE A 38 -11.75 21.27 -1.04
N LYS A 39 -10.46 21.54 -0.90
CA LYS A 39 -9.42 21.24 -1.86
C LYS A 39 -8.41 20.31 -1.19
N VAL A 40 -7.88 19.36 -1.95
CA VAL A 40 -6.89 18.38 -1.48
C VAL A 40 -5.67 18.40 -2.38
N ARG A 41 -4.49 18.53 -1.79
CA ARG A 41 -3.21 18.36 -2.45
C ARG A 41 -2.66 16.98 -2.12
N LEU A 42 -2.56 16.14 -3.14
CA LEU A 42 -2.00 14.81 -3.04
C LEU A 42 -0.48 14.85 -2.98
N SER A 43 0.14 13.80 -2.45
CA SER A 43 1.60 13.65 -2.31
C SER A 43 2.38 13.78 -3.64
N GLY A 44 1.73 13.57 -4.79
CA GLY A 44 2.29 13.83 -6.13
C GLY A 44 2.17 15.27 -6.63
N GLY A 45 1.68 16.20 -5.80
CA GLY A 45 1.48 17.61 -6.15
C GLY A 45 0.18 17.92 -6.88
N PHE A 46 -0.61 16.90 -7.27
CA PHE A 46 -1.92 17.09 -7.90
C PHE A 46 -2.92 17.69 -6.91
N ILE A 47 -3.68 18.69 -7.36
CA ILE A 47 -4.68 19.39 -6.55
C ILE A 47 -6.08 19.04 -7.08
N LYS A 48 -6.89 18.43 -6.22
CA LYS A 48 -8.34 18.26 -6.43
C LYS A 48 -9.07 19.42 -5.77
N THR A 49 -9.98 20.06 -6.48
CA THR A 49 -10.77 21.20 -5.99
C THR A 49 -12.25 20.84 -5.91
N SER A 50 -13.04 21.68 -5.20
CA SER A 50 -14.50 21.58 -5.15
C SER A 50 -15.03 20.23 -4.63
N LEU A 51 -14.32 19.62 -3.68
CA LEU A 51 -14.71 18.36 -3.05
C LEU A 51 -15.69 18.62 -1.91
N SER A 52 -16.77 17.84 -1.83
CA SER A 52 -17.64 17.83 -0.66
C SER A 52 -17.00 17.07 0.50
N TYR A 53 -17.54 17.22 1.71
CA TYR A 53 -17.12 16.42 2.87
C TYR A 53 -17.18 14.91 2.59
N ASP A 54 -18.25 14.44 1.94
CA ASP A 54 -18.44 13.02 1.64
C ASP A 54 -17.42 12.50 0.61
N ASP A 55 -17.03 13.33 -0.35
CA ASP A 55 -15.96 12.98 -1.32
C ASP A 55 -14.62 12.77 -0.62
N ILE A 56 -14.30 13.61 0.37
CA ILE A 56 -13.09 13.46 1.19
C ILE A 56 -13.14 12.16 1.96
N VAL A 57 -14.27 11.88 2.63
CA VAL A 57 -14.45 10.65 3.42
C VAL A 57 -14.34 9.41 2.53
N LEU A 58 -14.97 9.42 1.36
CA LEU A 58 -14.88 8.34 0.38
C LEU A 58 -13.44 8.19 -0.12
N GLY A 59 -12.75 9.31 -0.39
CA GLY A 59 -11.36 9.32 -0.81
C GLY A 59 -10.43 8.66 0.21
N ILE A 60 -10.64 8.95 1.50
CA ILE A 60 -9.90 8.34 2.61
C ILE A 60 -10.18 6.84 2.69
N LYS A 61 -11.47 6.45 2.69
CA LYS A 61 -11.87 5.03 2.75
C LYS A 61 -11.35 4.19 1.59
N THR A 62 -11.23 4.79 0.40
CA THR A 62 -10.74 4.11 -0.80
C THR A 62 -9.22 4.16 -0.94
N GLY A 63 -8.52 4.90 -0.08
CA GLY A 63 -7.07 5.10 -0.15
C GLY A 63 -6.61 6.05 -1.27
N SER A 64 -7.53 6.79 -1.90
CA SER A 64 -7.19 7.80 -2.90
C SER A 64 -6.84 9.17 -2.29
N ILE A 65 -7.08 9.35 -0.99
CA ILE A 65 -6.55 10.43 -0.15
C ILE A 65 -5.84 9.78 1.04
N LEU A 66 -4.58 10.10 1.22
CA LEU A 66 -3.71 9.51 2.23
C LEU A 66 -3.52 10.43 3.44
N ALA A 67 -3.10 9.87 4.58
CA ALA A 67 -2.85 10.62 5.81
C ALA A 67 -1.79 11.73 5.64
N GLY A 68 -0.80 11.49 4.77
CA GLY A 68 0.28 12.43 4.47
C GLY A 68 -0.11 13.56 3.52
N ASP A 69 -1.29 13.49 2.89
CA ASP A 69 -1.78 14.53 2.00
C ASP A 69 -2.19 15.78 2.79
N TYR A 70 -2.51 16.86 2.06
CA TYR A 70 -2.98 18.11 2.65
C TYR A 70 -4.37 18.45 2.16
N ILE A 71 -5.17 19.01 3.06
CA ILE A 71 -6.53 19.50 2.81
C ILE A 71 -6.62 20.96 3.22
N ALA A 72 -7.42 21.72 2.49
CA ALA A 72 -7.80 23.08 2.87
C ALA A 72 -9.28 23.26 2.60
N SER A 73 -9.96 24.06 3.42
CA SER A 73 -11.23 24.67 3.03
C SER A 73 -10.99 25.69 1.91
N VAL A 74 -12.05 26.16 1.26
CA VAL A 74 -11.98 27.15 0.17
C VAL A 74 -11.02 28.30 0.51
N ASP A 75 -11.25 28.93 1.67
CA ASP A 75 -10.50 30.09 2.18
C ASP A 75 -9.57 29.74 3.35
N GLY A 76 -9.34 28.44 3.60
CA GLY A 76 -8.49 27.97 4.68
C GLY A 76 -7.06 27.71 4.24
N PRO A 77 -6.14 27.58 5.21
CA PRO A 77 -4.78 27.17 4.94
C PRO A 77 -4.70 25.66 4.64
N TRP A 78 -3.59 25.20 4.09
CA TRP A 78 -3.32 23.76 3.96
C TRP A 78 -3.03 23.16 5.34
N ILE A 79 -3.70 22.07 5.65
CA ILE A 79 -3.55 21.31 6.90
C ILE A 79 -3.32 19.85 6.49
N HIS A 80 -2.41 19.16 7.15
CA HIS A 80 -2.29 17.71 6.95
C HIS A 80 -3.64 17.02 7.19
N VAL A 81 -4.03 16.10 6.31
CA VAL A 81 -5.31 15.40 6.45
C VAL A 81 -5.40 14.71 7.82
N TYR A 82 -4.30 14.10 8.29
CA TYR A 82 -4.23 13.48 9.61
C TYR A 82 -4.36 14.47 10.78
N ASP A 83 -3.97 15.74 10.60
CA ASP A 83 -4.09 16.79 11.62
C ASP A 83 -5.43 17.56 11.53
N SER A 84 -6.34 17.14 10.66
CA SER A 84 -7.61 17.83 10.35
C SER A 84 -8.82 17.18 11.03
N SER A 85 -10.02 17.72 10.79
CA SER A 85 -11.28 17.11 11.23
C SER A 85 -11.53 15.69 10.70
N PHE A 86 -10.74 15.23 9.72
CA PHE A 86 -10.83 13.91 9.13
C PHE A 86 -9.94 12.83 9.80
N GLU A 87 -9.14 13.19 10.83
CA GLU A 87 -8.25 12.25 11.55
C GLU A 87 -8.98 10.98 12.01
N TYR A 88 -10.22 11.13 12.49
CA TYR A 88 -11.07 10.04 12.97
C TYR A 88 -11.23 8.90 11.96
N TYR A 89 -11.28 9.20 10.66
CA TYR A 89 -11.46 8.18 9.64
C TYR A 89 -10.22 7.30 9.45
N PHE A 90 -9.02 7.86 9.65
CA PHE A 90 -7.78 7.08 9.61
C PHE A 90 -7.67 6.16 10.83
N LYS A 91 -7.95 6.67 12.03
CA LYS A 91 -7.96 5.85 13.26
C LYS A 91 -8.91 4.66 13.16
N LYS A 92 -10.09 4.86 12.57
CA LYS A 92 -11.06 3.78 12.33
C LYS A 92 -10.56 2.71 11.35
N ILE A 93 -9.88 3.11 10.28
CA ILE A 93 -9.30 2.18 9.32
C ILE A 93 -8.20 1.36 10.01
N ASP A 94 -7.31 2.01 10.77
CA ASP A 94 -6.24 1.33 11.52
C ASP A 94 -6.80 0.32 12.55
N GLU A 95 -7.89 0.64 13.24
CA GLU A 95 -8.56 -0.28 14.16
C GLU A 95 -9.22 -1.47 13.43
N GLN A 96 -9.83 -1.22 12.27
CA GLN A 96 -10.47 -2.25 11.45
C GLN A 96 -9.44 -3.19 10.81
N ASP A 97 -8.33 -2.66 10.33
CA ASP A 97 -7.22 -3.43 9.78
C ASP A 97 -6.49 -4.21 10.85
N ASN A 98 -6.32 -3.66 12.06
CA ASN A 98 -5.79 -4.42 13.20
C ASN A 98 -6.73 -5.57 13.59
N ARG A 99 -8.05 -5.36 13.63
CA ARG A 99 -9.02 -6.46 13.85
C ARG A 99 -8.97 -7.50 12.74
N SER A 100 -8.92 -7.08 11.49
CA SER A 100 -8.85 -7.96 10.32
C SER A 100 -7.54 -8.74 10.29
N GLY A 101 -6.43 -8.09 10.66
CA GLY A 101 -5.11 -8.67 10.84
C GLY A 101 -5.05 -9.67 11.98
N ILE A 102 -5.70 -9.40 13.12
CA ILE A 102 -5.88 -10.37 14.21
C ILE A 102 -6.71 -11.58 13.74
N ILE A 103 -7.79 -11.37 12.99
CA ILE A 103 -8.61 -12.46 12.43
C ILE A 103 -7.83 -13.27 11.39
N LEU A 104 -7.08 -12.61 10.50
CA LEU A 104 -6.18 -13.24 9.52
C LEU A 104 -5.06 -14.02 10.21
N TYR A 105 -4.42 -13.46 11.22
CA TYR A 105 -3.42 -14.15 12.04
C TYR A 105 -3.99 -15.39 12.73
N LYS A 106 -5.22 -15.29 13.26
CA LYS A 106 -5.94 -16.43 13.85
C LYS A 106 -6.30 -17.50 12.80
N LYS A 107 -6.66 -17.09 11.57
CA LYS A 107 -7.06 -17.99 10.47
C LYS A 107 -5.86 -18.63 9.75
N LYS A 108 -4.70 -17.97 9.72
CA LYS A 108 -3.45 -18.46 9.09
C LYS A 108 -2.65 -19.43 9.97
N LYS A 109 -3.20 -19.83 11.12
CA LYS A 109 -2.66 -20.92 11.95
C LYS A 109 -3.16 -22.31 11.53
N LYS A 110 -3.60 -22.49 10.28
CA LYS A 110 -3.63 -23.84 9.69
C LYS A 110 -2.18 -24.20 9.37
N LYS A 111 -1.47 -24.72 10.39
CA LYS A 111 -0.13 -25.29 10.29
C LYS A 111 -0.04 -26.10 9.00
N LEU A 112 0.72 -25.62 8.02
CA LEU A 112 1.26 -26.54 7.04
C LEU A 112 2.23 -27.41 7.83
N SER A 113 1.78 -28.61 8.18
CA SER A 113 2.56 -29.56 8.95
C SER A 113 3.88 -29.76 8.23
N VAL A 114 5.00 -29.68 8.94
CA VAL A 114 6.36 -29.97 8.42
C VAL A 114 6.38 -31.30 7.65
N ILE A 115 5.50 -32.23 8.03
CA ILE A 115 5.27 -33.52 7.37
C ILE A 115 4.88 -33.34 5.88
N ASN A 116 4.00 -32.39 5.55
CA ASN A 116 3.57 -32.17 4.15
C ASN A 116 4.70 -31.60 3.29
N MET A 117 5.60 -30.80 3.87
CA MET A 117 6.78 -30.28 3.16
C MET A 117 7.82 -31.38 2.91
N LEU A 118 8.05 -32.26 3.89
CA LEU A 118 8.96 -33.39 3.75
C LEU A 118 8.46 -34.43 2.73
N VAL A 119 7.16 -34.74 2.74
CA VAL A 119 6.55 -35.65 1.75
C VAL A 119 6.67 -35.08 0.34
N PHE A 120 6.45 -33.77 0.17
CA PHE A 120 6.59 -33.11 -1.14
C PHE A 120 8.04 -33.19 -1.68
N LEU A 121 9.04 -32.96 -0.82
CA LEU A 121 10.45 -33.08 -1.21
C LEU A 121 10.83 -34.52 -1.57
N LEU A 122 10.28 -35.51 -0.87
CA LEU A 122 10.50 -36.93 -1.16
C LEU A 122 9.92 -37.32 -2.53
N ILE A 123 8.72 -36.84 -2.88
CA ILE A 123 8.11 -37.07 -4.20
C ILE A 123 8.98 -36.47 -5.32
N ILE A 124 9.49 -35.25 -5.14
CA ILE A 124 10.39 -34.61 -6.11
C ILE A 124 11.67 -35.43 -6.29
N SER A 125 12.27 -35.90 -5.20
CA SER A 125 13.48 -36.73 -5.25
C SER A 125 13.27 -38.02 -6.03
N ILE A 126 12.14 -38.69 -5.83
CA ILE A 126 11.78 -39.91 -6.59
C ILE A 126 11.60 -39.59 -8.08
N ALA A 127 10.91 -38.49 -8.42
CA ALA A 127 10.67 -38.11 -9.81
C ALA A 127 11.99 -37.81 -10.56
N ILE A 128 12.94 -37.12 -9.91
CA ILE A 128 14.26 -36.84 -10.48
C ILE A 128 15.03 -38.14 -10.73
N ASN A 129 15.07 -39.04 -9.74
CA ASN A 129 15.76 -40.31 -9.86
C ASN A 129 15.16 -41.19 -10.98
N PHE A 130 13.84 -41.25 -11.08
CA PHE A 130 13.16 -41.99 -12.16
C PHE A 130 13.51 -41.42 -13.54
N THR A 131 13.52 -40.09 -13.67
CA THR A 131 13.89 -39.42 -14.92
C THR A 131 15.34 -39.74 -15.33
N LEU A 132 16.27 -39.76 -14.36
CA LEU A 132 17.66 -40.13 -14.62
C LEU A 132 17.81 -41.58 -15.09
N ILE A 133 17.07 -42.52 -14.51
CA ILE A 133 17.08 -43.94 -14.92
C ILE A 133 16.59 -44.08 -16.37
N VAL A 134 15.51 -43.38 -16.74
CA VAL A 134 15.00 -43.41 -18.12
C VAL A 134 16.01 -42.84 -19.11
N LEU A 135 16.69 -41.74 -18.76
CA LEU A 135 17.75 -41.17 -19.59
C LEU A 135 18.93 -42.13 -19.77
N LEU A 136 19.39 -42.78 -18.69
CA LEU A 136 20.46 -43.77 -18.75
C LEU A 136 20.07 -44.98 -19.60
N TYR A 137 18.83 -45.45 -19.50
CA TYR A 137 18.32 -46.54 -20.33
C TYR A 137 18.30 -46.16 -21.82
N MET A 138 17.83 -44.95 -22.15
CA MET A 138 17.83 -44.42 -23.52
C MET A 138 19.25 -44.30 -24.08
N MET A 139 20.21 -43.83 -23.27
CA MET A 139 21.62 -43.74 -23.66
C MET A 139 22.23 -45.12 -23.88
N ASN A 140 21.98 -46.09 -22.99
CA ASN A 140 22.49 -47.44 -23.13
C ASN A 140 21.95 -48.13 -24.41
N SER A 141 20.65 -48.01 -24.68
CA SER A 141 20.05 -48.55 -25.91
C SER A 141 20.68 -47.97 -27.18
N ARG A 142 20.96 -46.66 -27.20
CA ARG A 142 21.68 -46.03 -28.32
C ARG A 142 23.11 -46.56 -28.47
N ILE A 143 23.84 -46.73 -27.36
CA ILE A 143 25.20 -47.26 -27.38
C ILE A 143 25.20 -48.71 -27.90
N THR A 144 24.30 -49.56 -27.41
CA THR A 144 24.21 -50.96 -27.87
C THR A 144 23.90 -51.03 -29.37
N ASN A 145 23.01 -50.18 -29.87
CA ASN A 145 22.70 -50.11 -31.30
C ASN A 145 23.90 -49.65 -32.13
N LEU A 146 24.67 -48.66 -31.65
CA LEU A 146 25.88 -48.18 -32.31
C LEU A 146 26.99 -49.24 -32.31
N VAL A 147 27.21 -49.93 -31.19
CA VAL A 147 28.20 -51.02 -31.09
C VAL A 147 27.80 -52.18 -32.00
N GLY A 148 26.52 -52.57 -32.02
CA GLY A 148 26.02 -53.61 -32.91
C GLY A 148 26.22 -53.29 -34.40
N GLN A 149 26.12 -52.02 -34.79
CA GLN A 149 26.44 -51.57 -36.16
C GLN A 149 27.94 -51.60 -36.47
N ILE A 150 28.80 -51.39 -35.47
CA ILE A 150 30.26 -51.42 -35.63
C ILE A 150 30.80 -52.87 -35.68
N THR A 151 30.21 -53.80 -34.92
CA THR A 151 30.68 -55.20 -34.82
C THR A 151 29.94 -56.18 -35.74
N GLY A 152 28.88 -55.73 -36.42
CA GLY A 152 28.01 -56.55 -37.27
C GLY A 152 28.07 -56.22 -38.75
N GLY A 153 29.27 -56.00 -39.29
CA GLY A 153 29.58 -55.88 -40.71
C GLY A 153 30.81 -56.69 -41.07
#